data_AF-A0A0G0FDC9-F1
#
_entry.id   AF-A0A0G0FDC9-F1
#
_cell.length_a   1.000
_cell.length_b   1.000
_cell.length_c   1.000
_cell.angle_alpha   90.00
_cell.angle_beta   90.00
_cell.angle_gamma   90.00
#
_symmetry.space_group_name_H-M   'P 1'
#
loop_
_entity.id
_entity.type
_entity.pdbx_description
1 polymer ?
#
loop_
_entity_poly.entity_id
_entity_poly.type
_entity_poly.pdbx_seq_one_letter_code
_entity_poly.pdbx_strand_id
1 'polypeptide(L)'
;MLEVLYIIIGIIGAIFLEGFLFSAFGIRIFLLLILLLVGRLNIKLLSLILIIYALISDVISHYPLGTDILLVGIPLIFLFSCSFLFNINEGIVGYGIKYVSIAIYLLLIPVLPSFLLNGSFGILTWEIVLMIGIKALILTVALYLLDLLLSFTRGKENNIKISKKWN
;
A
#
# COMPACT_ATOMS: atom_id res chain seq x y z
N MET A 1 22.89 7.60 22.12
CA MET A 1 21.69 8.27 22.69
C MET A 1 20.94 9.08 21.64
N LEU A 2 21.62 9.95 20.87
CA LEU A 2 21.03 10.68 19.72
C LEU A 2 20.44 9.76 18.65
N GLU A 3 21.09 8.64 18.32
CA GLU A 3 20.59 7.66 17.34
C GLU A 3 19.23 7.07 17.74
N VAL A 4 19.07 6.73 19.02
CA VAL A 4 17.80 6.20 19.56
C VAL A 4 16.70 7.26 19.46
N LEU A 5 17.03 8.52 19.76
CA LEU A 5 16.11 9.65 19.62
C LEU A 5 15.63 9.82 18.17
N TYR A 6 16.53 9.74 17.20
CA TYR A 6 16.16 9.83 15.77
C TYR A 6 15.26 8.68 15.32
N ILE A 7 15.51 7.46 15.79
CA ILE A 7 14.66 6.31 15.47
C ILE A 7 13.25 6.52 16.02
N ILE A 8 13.11 6.95 17.28
CA ILE A 8 11.81 7.20 17.91
C ILE A 8 11.06 8.32 17.17
N ILE A 9 11.72 9.44 16.89
CA ILE A 9 11.12 10.56 16.13
C ILE A 9 10.70 10.09 14.74
N GLY A 10 11.50 9.25 14.07
CA GLY A 10 11.19 8.71 12.76
C GLY A 10 9.94 7.83 12.77
N ILE A 11 9.81 6.93 13.74
CA ILE A 11 8.62 6.06 13.88
C ILE A 11 7.37 6.89 14.15
N ILE A 12 7.44 7.83 15.10
CA ILE A 12 6.32 8.72 15.41
C ILE A 12 5.93 9.55 14.19
N GLY A 13 6.92 10.11 13.49
CA GLY A 13 6.71 10.89 12.27
C GLY A 13 6.05 10.07 11.16
N ALA A 14 6.47 8.81 10.97
CA ALA A 14 5.87 7.93 9.97
C ALA A 14 4.41 7.60 10.31
N ILE A 15 4.12 7.24 11.56
CA ILE A 15 2.75 6.95 12.04
C ILE A 15 1.88 8.20 11.90
N PHE A 16 2.41 9.37 12.27
CA PHE A 16 1.70 10.65 12.14
C PHE A 16 1.38 10.97 10.68
N LEU A 17 2.36 10.83 9.78
CA LEU A 17 2.19 11.15 8.36
C LEU A 17 1.21 10.19 7.69
N GLU A 18 1.21 8.92 8.09
CA GLU A 18 0.22 7.93 7.68
C GLU A 18 -1.19 8.27 8.16
N GLY A 19 -1.36 8.56 9.45
CA GLY A 19 -2.65 8.99 10.02
C GLY A 19 -3.16 10.28 9.39
N PHE A 20 -2.27 11.25 9.15
CA PHE A 20 -2.58 12.51 8.50
C PHE A 20 -3.08 12.31 7.06
N LEU A 21 -2.36 11.52 6.25
CA LEU A 21 -2.76 11.25 4.86
C LEU A 21 -4.05 10.43 4.78
N PHE A 22 -4.25 9.52 5.74
CA PHE A 22 -5.49 8.76 5.82
C PHE A 22 -6.67 9.66 6.17
N SER A 23 -6.53 10.56 7.14
CA SER A 23 -7.59 11.50 7.53
C SER A 23 -7.88 12.55 6.43
N ALA A 24 -6.83 13.13 5.84
CA ALA A 24 -6.98 14.21 4.85
C ALA A 24 -7.47 13.71 3.49
N PHE A 25 -6.96 12.55 3.03
CA PHE A 25 -7.19 12.08 1.66
C PHE A 25 -7.84 10.69 1.58
N GLY A 26 -7.98 9.97 2.69
CA GLY A 26 -8.41 8.56 2.70
C GLY A 26 -7.35 7.62 2.14
N ILE A 27 -6.08 8.03 2.16
CA ILE A 27 -4.96 7.30 1.54
C ILE A 27 -4.08 6.72 2.64
N ARG A 28 -3.81 5.41 2.57
CA ARG A 28 -2.79 4.77 3.41
C ARG A 28 -1.52 4.50 2.62
N ILE A 29 -0.41 5.07 3.08
CA ILE A 29 0.91 4.88 2.45
C ILE A 29 1.32 3.41 2.49
N PHE A 30 0.97 2.72 3.58
CA PHE A 30 1.28 1.31 3.73
C PHE A 30 0.77 0.44 2.58
N LEU A 31 -0.42 0.74 2.03
CA LEU A 31 -0.94 0.05 0.86
C LEU A 31 -0.02 0.23 -0.36
N LEU A 32 0.41 1.46 -0.63
CA LEU A 32 1.33 1.75 -1.73
C LEU A 32 2.66 1.02 -1.56
N LEU A 33 3.19 1.00 -0.34
CA LEU A 33 4.42 0.27 -0.01
C LEU A 33 4.26 -1.23 -0.26
N ILE A 34 3.16 -1.84 0.18
CA ILE A 34 2.88 -3.25 -0.10
C ILE A 34 2.84 -3.49 -1.61
N LEU A 35 2.02 -2.74 -2.35
CA LEU A 35 1.85 -2.92 -3.78
C LEU A 35 3.15 -2.75 -4.57
N LEU A 36 4.06 -1.93 -4.06
CA LEU A 36 5.41 -1.74 -4.61
C LEU A 36 6.33 -2.93 -4.29
N LEU A 37 6.21 -3.51 -3.09
CA LEU A 37 7.02 -4.64 -2.63
C LEU A 37 6.52 -6.00 -3.14
N VAL A 38 5.26 -6.07 -3.60
CA VAL A 38 4.72 -7.23 -4.30
C VAL A 38 5.57 -7.53 -5.54
N GLY A 39 6.02 -8.78 -5.67
CA GLY A 39 6.94 -9.21 -6.72
C GLY A 39 8.43 -8.99 -6.41
N ARG A 40 8.77 -8.25 -5.34
CA ARG A 40 10.16 -7.96 -4.92
C ARG A 40 10.59 -8.70 -3.67
N LEU A 41 9.67 -8.96 -2.76
CA LEU A 41 9.93 -9.68 -1.50
C LEU A 41 9.30 -11.08 -1.53
N ASN A 42 9.86 -11.97 -0.70
CA ASN A 42 9.26 -13.27 -0.41
C ASN A 42 7.86 -13.08 0.17
N ILE A 43 6.87 -13.79 -0.38
CA ILE A 43 5.46 -13.66 0.02
C ILE A 43 5.25 -13.88 1.53
N LYS A 44 6.01 -14.80 2.14
CA LYS A 44 5.97 -15.09 3.59
C LYS A 44 6.38 -13.89 4.45
N LEU A 45 7.38 -13.15 3.99
CA LEU A 45 7.89 -11.98 4.71
C LEU A 45 6.96 -10.79 4.50
N LEU A 46 6.43 -10.62 3.29
CA LEU A 46 5.40 -9.63 2.98
C LEU A 46 4.14 -9.85 3.86
N SER A 47 3.65 -11.08 3.97
CA SER A 47 2.48 -11.40 4.80
C SER A 47 2.74 -11.17 6.29
N LEU A 48 3.95 -11.46 6.78
CA LEU A 48 4.31 -11.19 8.17
C LEU A 48 4.27 -9.67 8.47
N ILE A 49 4.91 -8.87 7.62
CA ILE A 49 4.90 -7.40 7.75
C ILE A 49 3.47 -6.86 7.71
N LEU A 50 2.65 -7.39 6.81
CA LEU A 50 1.25 -7.01 6.67
C LEU A 50 0.45 -7.28 7.93
N ILE A 51 0.56 -8.48 8.51
CA ILE A 51 -0.18 -8.85 9.72
C ILE A 51 0.21 -7.93 10.88
N ILE A 52 1.51 -7.71 11.09
CA ILE A 52 2.00 -6.86 12.18
C ILE A 52 1.48 -5.43 12.02
N TYR A 53 1.63 -4.85 10.83
CA TYR A 53 1.16 -3.50 10.57
C TYR A 53 -0.36 -3.38 10.72
N ALA A 54 -1.12 -4.33 10.17
CA ALA A 54 -2.58 -4.28 10.21
C ALA A 54 -3.09 -4.31 11.66
N LEU A 55 -2.48 -5.11 12.53
CA LEU A 55 -2.82 -5.13 13.95
C LEU A 55 -2.53 -3.79 14.64
N ILE A 56 -1.40 -3.16 14.34
CA ILE A 56 -1.06 -1.82 14.87
C ILE A 56 -2.07 -0.78 14.36
N SER A 57 -2.38 -0.84 13.07
CA SER A 57 -3.27 0.11 12.40
C SER A 57 -4.72 -0.02 12.86
N ASP A 58 -5.20 -1.23 13.15
CA ASP A 58 -6.52 -1.48 13.75
C ASP A 58 -6.62 -0.80 15.13
N VAL A 59 -5.58 -0.93 15.97
CA VAL A 59 -5.52 -0.29 17.30
C VAL A 59 -5.54 1.23 17.19
N ILE A 60 -4.75 1.80 16.27
CA ILE A 60 -4.69 3.26 16.05
C ILE A 60 -6.05 3.79 15.55
N SER A 61 -6.68 3.06 14.63
CA SER A 61 -7.93 3.48 13.98
C SER A 61 -9.19 3.16 14.78
N HIS A 62 -9.05 2.51 15.94
CA HIS A 62 -10.16 2.04 16.77
C HIS A 62 -11.13 1.11 16.00
N TYR A 63 -10.58 0.32 15.08
CA TYR A 63 -11.34 -0.68 14.35
C TYR A 63 -11.34 -2.02 15.09
N PRO A 64 -12.34 -2.89 14.84
CA PRO A 64 -12.29 -4.27 15.31
C PRO A 64 -11.02 -4.95 14.81
N LEU A 65 -10.35 -5.70 15.69
CA LEU A 65 -9.14 -6.46 15.36
C LEU A 65 -9.37 -7.34 14.11
N GLY A 66 -8.52 -7.16 13.09
CA GLY A 66 -8.56 -7.87 11.82
C GLY A 66 -9.23 -7.10 10.67
N THR A 67 -9.78 -5.91 10.90
CA THR A 67 -10.43 -5.12 9.84
C THR A 67 -9.43 -4.69 8.78
N ASP A 68 -8.27 -4.18 9.20
CA ASP A 68 -7.20 -3.75 8.29
C ASP A 68 -6.55 -4.94 7.55
N ILE A 69 -6.54 -6.12 8.17
CA ILE A 69 -6.10 -7.36 7.50
C ILE A 69 -7.02 -7.66 6.32
N LEU A 70 -8.35 -7.54 6.49
CA LEU A 70 -9.31 -7.75 5.41
C LEU A 70 -9.25 -6.64 4.36
N LEU A 71 -9.13 -5.39 4.79
CA LEU A 71 -9.04 -4.23 3.89
C LEU A 71 -7.87 -4.37 2.92
N VAL A 72 -6.69 -4.79 3.39
CA VAL A 72 -5.51 -5.00 2.53
C VAL A 72 -5.51 -6.39 1.88
N GLY A 73 -6.02 -7.40 2.58
CA GLY A 73 -6.04 -8.79 2.14
C GLY A 73 -6.90 -9.02 0.89
N ILE A 74 -8.09 -8.42 0.81
CA ILE A 74 -8.99 -8.58 -0.34
C ILE A 74 -8.34 -8.05 -1.64
N PRO A 75 -7.81 -6.81 -1.70
CA PRO A 75 -7.04 -6.32 -2.84
C PRO A 75 -5.85 -7.22 -3.20
N LEU A 76 -5.13 -7.74 -2.21
CA LEU A 76 -3.98 -8.62 -2.46
C LEU A 76 -4.37 -9.97 -3.04
N ILE A 77 -5.46 -10.57 -2.55
CA ILE A 77 -5.99 -11.82 -3.11
C ILE A 77 -6.40 -11.60 -4.56
N PHE A 78 -7.06 -10.47 -4.86
CA PHE A 78 -7.40 -10.08 -6.22
C PHE A 78 -6.15 -9.95 -7.09
N LEU A 79 -5.16 -9.19 -6.62
CA LEU A 79 -3.91 -8.99 -7.35
C LEU A 79 -3.17 -10.33 -7.57
N PHE A 80 -3.07 -11.18 -6.56
CA PHE A 80 -2.47 -12.51 -6.67
C PHE A 80 -3.22 -13.40 -7.66
N SER A 81 -4.56 -13.33 -7.68
CA SER A 81 -5.40 -14.06 -8.64
C SER A 81 -5.12 -13.60 -10.08
N CYS A 82 -5.00 -12.29 -10.30
CA CYS A 82 -4.62 -11.76 -11.61
C CYS A 82 -3.19 -12.15 -12.02
N SER A 83 -2.32 -12.48 -11.07
CA SER A 83 -0.92 -12.84 -11.35
C SER A 83 -0.77 -14.16 -12.08
N PHE A 84 -1.79 -15.03 -12.00
CA PHE A 84 -1.83 -16.27 -12.77
C PHE A 84 -2.10 -16.05 -14.25
N LEU A 85 -2.74 -14.93 -14.60
CA LEU A 85 -3.17 -14.62 -15.97
C LEU A 85 -2.26 -13.59 -16.65
N PHE A 86 -1.72 -12.65 -15.88
CA PHE A 86 -0.97 -11.51 -16.40
C PHE A 86 0.33 -11.26 -15.63
N ASN A 87 1.32 -10.68 -16.30
CA ASN A 87 2.52 -10.19 -15.62
C ASN A 87 2.20 -8.84 -14.93
N ILE A 88 2.19 -8.83 -13.60
CA ILE A 88 1.81 -7.67 -12.79
C ILE A 88 2.97 -6.69 -12.58
N ASN A 89 4.20 -7.16 -12.76
CA ASN A 89 5.38 -6.38 -12.42
C ASN A 89 5.67 -5.29 -13.46
N GLU A 90 5.28 -5.48 -14.71
CA GLU A 90 5.67 -4.60 -15.81
C GLU A 90 4.53 -4.39 -16.82
N GLY A 91 4.57 -3.24 -17.49
CA GLY A 91 3.66 -2.90 -18.58
C GLY A 91 2.34 -2.26 -18.14
N ILE A 92 1.62 -1.73 -19.12
CA ILE A 92 0.38 -0.96 -18.90
C ILE A 92 -0.73 -1.80 -18.27
N VAL A 93 -0.77 -3.10 -18.58
CA VAL A 93 -1.72 -4.06 -18.02
C VAL A 93 -1.46 -4.28 -16.53
N GLY A 94 -0.20 -4.38 -16.11
CA GLY A 94 0.18 -4.52 -14.70
C GLY A 94 -0.26 -3.30 -13.87
N TYR A 95 -0.03 -2.09 -14.37
CA TYR A 95 -0.53 -0.87 -13.70
C TYR A 95 -2.06 -0.75 -13.72
N GLY A 96 -2.73 -1.26 -14.76
CA GLY A 96 -4.19 -1.37 -14.79
C GLY A 96 -4.73 -2.29 -13.69
N ILE A 97 -4.10 -3.45 -13.47
CA ILE A 97 -4.47 -4.37 -12.37
C ILE A 97 -4.22 -3.71 -11.00
N LYS A 98 -3.07 -3.02 -10.83
CA LYS A 98 -2.77 -2.26 -9.60
C LYS A 98 -3.80 -1.15 -9.36
N TYR A 99 -4.24 -0.44 -10.41
CA TYR A 99 -5.31 0.55 -10.32
C TYR A 99 -6.61 -0.06 -9.78
N VAL A 100 -7.04 -1.19 -10.36
CA VAL A 100 -8.26 -1.88 -9.90
C VAL A 100 -8.10 -2.35 -8.45
N SER A 101 -6.93 -2.88 -8.08
CA SER A 101 -6.63 -3.28 -6.70
C SER A 101 -6.73 -2.10 -5.72
N ILE A 102 -6.23 -0.93 -6.10
CA ILE A 102 -6.33 0.30 -5.28
C ILE A 102 -7.79 0.77 -5.19
N ALA A 103 -8.54 0.70 -6.30
CA ALA A 103 -9.96 1.07 -6.31
C ALA A 103 -10.79 0.15 -5.39
N ILE A 104 -10.54 -1.16 -5.41
CA ILE A 104 -11.15 -2.13 -4.49
C ILE A 104 -10.83 -1.74 -3.05
N TYR A 105 -9.56 -1.46 -2.73
CA TYR A 105 -9.16 -1.04 -1.39
C TYR A 105 -9.95 0.20 -0.91
N LEU A 106 -10.00 1.25 -1.73
CA LEU A 106 -10.68 2.50 -1.41
C LEU A 106 -12.20 2.33 -1.27
N LEU A 107 -12.81 1.40 -2.01
CA LEU A 107 -14.23 1.04 -1.84
C LEU A 107 -14.49 0.29 -0.54
N LEU A 108 -13.55 -0.53 -0.07
CA LEU A 108 -13.74 -1.29 1.17
C LEU A 108 -13.60 -0.41 2.41
N ILE A 109 -12.80 0.67 2.38
CA ILE A 109 -12.61 1.58 3.52
C ILE A 109 -13.94 2.08 4.13
N PRO A 110 -14.92 2.61 3.35
CA PRO A 110 -16.21 3.02 3.91
C PRO A 110 -17.18 1.86 4.20
N VAL A 111 -16.96 0.67 3.64
CA VAL A 111 -17.91 -0.44 3.72
C VAL A 111 -17.58 -1.40 4.87
N LEU A 112 -16.33 -1.84 4.94
CA LEU A 112 -15.89 -2.94 5.80
C LEU A 112 -15.95 -2.59 7.29
N PRO A 113 -15.42 -1.43 7.74
CA PRO A 113 -15.51 -1.03 9.14
C PRO A 113 -16.97 -0.82 9.59
N SER A 114 -17.80 -0.18 8.77
CA SER A 114 -19.23 0.03 9.08
C SER A 114 -19.99 -1.29 9.20
N PHE A 115 -19.70 -2.23 8.31
CA PHE A 115 -20.30 -3.56 8.34
C PHE A 115 -19.90 -4.35 9.60
N LEU A 116 -18.61 -4.32 9.98
CA LEU A 116 -18.12 -5.05 11.15
C LEU A 116 -18.53 -4.42 12.49
N LEU A 117 -18.63 -3.09 12.56
CA LEU A 117 -18.98 -2.38 13.80
C LEU A 117 -20.49 -2.35 14.04
N ASN A 118 -21.27 -2.03 13.01
CA ASN A 118 -22.69 -1.71 13.15
C ASN A 118 -23.62 -2.72 12.48
N GLY A 119 -23.06 -3.72 11.76
CA GLY A 119 -23.86 -4.66 10.96
C GLY A 119 -24.56 -4.01 9.76
N SER A 120 -24.26 -2.75 9.46
CA SER A 120 -24.88 -1.97 8.38
C SER A 120 -23.86 -1.66 7.28
N PHE A 121 -24.32 -1.67 6.04
CA PHE A 121 -23.50 -1.22 4.92
C PHE A 121 -23.29 0.29 5.00
N GLY A 122 -22.05 0.73 4.81
CA GLY A 122 -21.73 2.15 4.68
C GLY A 122 -22.49 2.79 3.51
N ILE A 123 -22.73 4.10 3.60
CA ILE A 123 -23.44 4.85 2.57
C ILE A 123 -22.51 4.98 1.34
N LEU A 124 -22.94 4.41 0.22
CA LEU A 124 -22.20 4.41 -1.03
C LEU A 124 -22.99 5.20 -2.07
N THR A 125 -22.67 6.49 -2.20
CA THR A 125 -23.23 7.35 -3.24
C THR A 125 -22.36 7.32 -4.49
N TRP A 126 -22.96 7.65 -5.65
CA TRP A 126 -22.23 7.70 -6.92
C TRP A 126 -21.08 8.71 -6.91
N GLU A 127 -21.23 9.81 -6.19
CA GLU A 127 -20.18 10.82 -5.98
C GLU A 127 -18.95 10.23 -5.29
N ILE A 128 -19.15 9.39 -4.27
CA ILE A 128 -18.06 8.72 -3.55
C ILE A 128 -17.33 7.76 -4.49
N VAL A 129 -18.07 7.00 -5.31
CA VAL A 129 -17.46 6.07 -6.29
C VAL A 129 -16.60 6.81 -7.31
N LEU A 130 -17.08 7.93 -7.85
CA LEU A 130 -16.30 8.74 -8.80
C LEU A 130 -15.04 9.33 -8.13
N MET A 131 -15.16 9.83 -6.90
CA MET A 131 -14.03 10.34 -6.13
C MET A 131 -12.99 9.23 -5.87
N ILE A 132 -13.44 8.02 -5.57
CA ILE A 132 -12.57 6.85 -5.42
C ILE A 132 -11.83 6.55 -6.72
N GLY A 133 -12.51 6.60 -7.87
CA GLY A 133 -11.90 6.40 -9.18
C GLY A 133 -10.76 7.38 -9.45
N ILE A 134 -10.95 8.66 -9.12
CA ILE A 134 -9.93 9.71 -9.25
C ILE A 134 -8.76 9.46 -8.28
N LYS A 135 -9.05 9.16 -7.00
CA LYS A 135 -8.03 8.86 -5.99
C LYS A 135 -7.19 7.64 -6.39
N ALA A 136 -7.82 6.59 -6.90
CA ALA A 136 -7.13 5.40 -7.38
C ALA A 136 -6.18 5.73 -8.54
N LEU A 137 -6.58 6.65 -9.43
CA LEU A 137 -5.75 7.08 -10.55
C LEU A 137 -4.51 7.82 -10.06
N ILE A 138 -4.70 8.80 -9.16
CA ILE A 138 -3.61 9.55 -8.54
C ILE A 138 -2.62 8.61 -7.84
N LEU A 139 -3.13 7.64 -7.08
CA LEU A 139 -2.30 6.66 -6.37
C LEU A 139 -1.53 5.75 -7.31
N THR A 140 -2.13 5.35 -8.42
CA THR A 140 -1.46 4.51 -9.42
C THR A 140 -0.32 5.29 -10.10
N VAL A 141 -0.54 6.58 -10.41
CA VAL A 141 0.51 7.46 -10.94
C VAL A 141 1.62 7.67 -9.89
N ALA A 142 1.27 7.88 -8.63
CA ALA A 142 2.24 7.98 -7.55
C ALA A 142 3.07 6.69 -7.40
N LEU A 143 2.43 5.52 -7.50
CA LEU A 143 3.10 4.22 -7.47
C LEU A 143 4.06 4.07 -8.65
N TYR A 144 3.66 4.46 -9.86
CA TYR A 144 4.52 4.48 -11.04
C TYR A 144 5.76 5.38 -10.84
N LEU A 145 5.57 6.60 -10.31
CA LEU A 145 6.67 7.52 -10.04
C LEU A 145 7.64 6.99 -8.97
N LEU A 146 7.13 6.38 -7.90
CA LEU A 146 7.95 5.74 -6.87
C LEU A 146 8.75 4.57 -7.43
N ASP A 147 8.13 3.77 -8.29
CA ASP A 147 8.77 2.65 -8.94
C ASP A 147 9.95 3.10 -9.82
N LEU A 148 9.72 4.15 -10.61
CA LEU A 148 10.73 4.82 -11.41
C LEU A 148 11.86 5.39 -10.55
N LEU A 149 11.56 6.07 -9.44
CA LEU A 149 12.57 6.62 -8.53
C LEU A 149 13.47 5.52 -7.94
N LEU A 150 12.87 4.40 -7.53
CA LEU A 150 13.63 3.23 -7.03
C LEU A 150 14.44 2.54 -8.12
N SER A 151 14.02 2.58 -9.38
CA SER A 151 14.82 2.06 -10.49
C SER A 151 16.11 2.87 -10.71
N PHE A 152 16.03 4.20 -10.55
CA PHE A 152 17.19 5.10 -10.67
C PHE A 152 18.25 4.88 -9.60
N THR A 153 17.85 4.61 -8.35
CA THR A 153 18.82 4.36 -7.27
C THR A 153 19.60 3.06 -7.48
N ARG A 154 18.98 2.04 -8.10
CA ARG A 154 19.63 0.75 -8.42
C ARG A 154 20.57 0.82 -9.62
N GLY A 155 20.29 1.69 -10.60
CA GLY A 155 21.21 1.98 -11.70
C GLY A 155 22.59 2.47 -11.21
N LYS A 156 22.65 3.09 -10.02
CA LYS A 156 23.90 3.52 -9.39
C LYS A 156 24.70 2.38 -8.78
N GLU A 157 24.06 1.31 -8.33
CA GLU A 157 24.70 0.17 -7.65
C GLU A 157 25.42 -0.77 -8.64
N ASN A 158 24.89 -0.91 -9.86
CA ASN A 158 25.57 -1.68 -10.92
C ASN A 158 26.83 -0.99 -11.47
N ASN A 159 26.90 0.34 -11.46
CA ASN A 159 28.09 1.06 -11.92
C ASN A 159 29.27 0.98 -10.93
N ILE A 160 29.00 0.81 -9.63
CA ILE A 160 30.05 0.67 -8.60
C ILE A 160 30.70 -0.71 -8.65
N LYS A 161 29.97 -1.76 -9.04
CA LYS A 161 30.53 -3.11 -9.21
C LYS A 161 31.44 -3.24 -10.42
N ILE A 162 31.21 -2.45 -11.48
CA ILE A 162 32.07 -2.46 -12.67
C ILE A 162 33.40 -1.76 -12.40
N SER A 163 33.44 -0.69 -11.58
CA SER A 163 34.71 0.01 -11.30
C SER A 163 35.65 -0.74 -10.35
N LYS A 164 35.14 -1.64 -9.50
CA LYS A 164 35.99 -2.47 -8.61
C LYS A 164 36.61 -3.69 -9.29
N LYS A 165 36.23 -4.00 -10.53
CA LYS A 165 36.81 -5.11 -11.29
C LYS A 165 38.09 -4.72 -12.06
N TRP A 166 38.47 -3.44 -12.01
CA TRP A 166 39.57 -2.85 -12.77
C TRP A 166 40.58 -2.09 -11.90
N ASN A 167 40.61 -2.35 -10.59
CA ASN A 167 41.69 -1.91 -9.69
C ASN A 167 42.25 -3.10 -8.94
#